data_AF-X1ZYB5-F1
#
_entry.id   AF-X1ZYB5-F1
#
_cell.length_a   1.000
_cell.length_b   1.000
_cell.length_c   1.000
_cell.angle_alpha   90.00
_cell.angle_beta   90.00
_cell.angle_gamma   90.00
#
_symmetry.space_group_name_H-M   'P 1'
#
loop_
_entity.id
_entity.type
_entity.pdbx_description
1 polymer ?
#
loop_
_entity_poly.entity_id
_entity_poly.type
_entity_poly.pdbx_seq_one_letter_code
_entity_poly.pdbx_strand_id
1 'polypeptide(L)'
;MADDEKRVFLTVGTTAFNELINTVNQSDICNVLKELGYSRLLVQKGRGQVDPKQPENIEGFRVEHYQYKESLHDDMQEADLIISHAGAGTCLEVLNMQKPLVVVINEELMGNHQLELAKRLQSDSHLFYTTCKDLPDLLRNLDISSLKPFETGRPEKFASFLDKAMGIS
;
A
#
# COMPACT_ATOMS: atom_id res chain seq x y z
N MET A 1 29.48 3.92 4.38
CA MET A 1 28.41 4.32 3.45
C MET A 1 27.19 3.60 3.96
N ALA A 2 26.22 4.31 4.54
CA ALA A 2 25.00 3.65 4.96
C ALA A 2 24.33 3.16 3.67
N ASP A 3 24.19 1.85 3.52
CA ASP A 3 23.38 1.25 2.48
C ASP A 3 22.01 1.92 2.59
N ASP A 4 21.57 2.61 1.55
CA ASP A 4 20.28 3.32 1.53
C ASP A 4 19.18 2.25 1.56
N GLU A 5 18.79 1.86 2.78
CA GLU A 5 17.89 0.75 3.05
C GLU A 5 16.49 1.09 2.54
N LYS A 6 16.12 0.57 1.37
CA LYS A 6 14.79 0.83 0.80
C LYS A 6 13.70 0.09 1.56
N ARG A 7 12.64 0.83 1.90
CA ARG A 7 11.58 0.38 2.82
C ARG A 7 10.24 0.28 2.11
N VAL A 8 9.55 -0.83 2.35
CA VAL A 8 8.14 -1.00 2.02
C VAL A 8 7.31 -0.86 3.29
N PHE A 9 6.29 -0.01 3.25
CA PHE A 9 5.29 0.05 4.32
C PHE A 9 3.97 -0.52 3.84
N LEU A 10 3.45 -1.51 4.56
CA LEU A 10 2.15 -2.11 4.31
C LEU A 10 1.17 -1.75 5.42
N THR A 11 -0.01 -1.26 5.06
CA THR A 11 -1.08 -0.97 6.02
C THR A 11 -2.43 -1.54 5.58
N VAL A 12 -3.10 -2.24 6.49
CA VAL A 12 -4.49 -2.68 6.28
C VAL A 12 -5.51 -1.69 6.86
N GLY A 13 -5.04 -0.59 7.47
CA GLY A 13 -5.86 0.38 8.17
C GLY A 13 -6.43 -0.18 9.47
N THR A 14 -7.69 0.16 9.75
CA THR A 14 -8.37 -0.23 11.00
C THR A 14 -9.11 -1.57 10.91
N THR A 15 -9.25 -2.14 9.72
CA THR A 15 -9.95 -3.40 9.48
C THR A 15 -9.02 -4.60 9.66
N ALA A 16 -9.58 -5.81 9.60
CA ALA A 16 -8.80 -7.03 9.49
C ALA A 16 -8.74 -7.43 8.01
N PHE A 17 -7.54 -7.64 7.47
CA PHE A 17 -7.35 -8.12 6.11
C PHE A 17 -6.34 -9.28 6.11
N ASN A 18 -6.77 -10.40 6.70
CA ASN A 18 -5.91 -11.57 6.88
C ASN A 18 -5.39 -12.15 5.56
N GLU A 19 -6.17 -12.05 4.48
CA GLU A 19 -5.75 -12.51 3.15
C GLU A 19 -4.49 -11.77 2.67
N LEU A 20 -4.46 -10.44 2.77
CA LEU A 20 -3.28 -9.65 2.40
C LEU A 20 -2.06 -10.01 3.26
N ILE A 21 -2.24 -10.21 4.57
CA ILE A 21 -1.14 -10.64 5.44
C ILE A 21 -0.64 -12.03 5.04
N ASN A 22 -1.53 -12.95 4.69
CA ASN A 22 -1.17 -14.29 4.21
C ASN A 22 -0.43 -14.25 2.86
N THR A 23 -0.84 -13.36 1.95
CA THR A 23 -0.16 -13.13 0.67
C THR A 23 1.26 -12.64 0.89
N VAL A 24 1.45 -11.68 1.79
CA VAL A 24 2.77 -11.11 2.12
C VAL A 24 3.68 -12.13 2.81
N ASN A 25 3.10 -13.04 3.59
CA ASN A 25 3.80 -14.17 4.20
C ASN A 25 4.27 -15.23 3.20
N GLN A 26 3.83 -15.17 1.93
CA GLN A 26 4.38 -16.04 0.91
C GLN A 26 5.80 -15.60 0.56
N SER A 27 6.72 -16.56 0.48
CA SER A 27 8.12 -16.30 0.13
C SER A 27 8.28 -15.56 -1.19
N ASP A 28 7.34 -15.76 -2.12
CA ASP A 28 7.34 -15.13 -3.43
C ASP A 28 7.26 -13.59 -3.36
N ILE A 29 6.38 -13.03 -2.52
CA ILE A 29 6.26 -11.57 -2.35
C ILE A 29 7.57 -10.99 -1.80
N CYS A 30 8.10 -11.61 -0.75
CA CYS A 30 9.33 -11.14 -0.11
C CYS A 30 10.54 -11.22 -1.06
N ASN A 31 10.59 -12.25 -1.92
CA ASN A 31 11.61 -12.38 -2.96
C ASN A 31 11.50 -11.28 -4.00
N VAL A 32 10.29 -11.04 -4.53
CA VAL A 32 10.06 -9.98 -5.51
C VAL A 32 10.43 -8.60 -4.94
N LEU A 33 10.03 -8.29 -3.70
CA LEU A 33 10.42 -7.04 -3.05
C LEU A 33 11.95 -6.92 -2.92
N LYS A 34 12.65 -8.00 -2.56
CA LYS A 34 14.10 -8.01 -2.51
C LYS A 34 14.76 -7.81 -3.87
N GLU A 35 14.24 -8.44 -4.93
CA GLU A 35 14.73 -8.27 -6.29
C GLU A 35 14.55 -6.84 -6.81
N LEU A 36 13.50 -6.15 -6.37
CA LEU A 36 13.28 -4.71 -6.61
C LEU A 36 14.21 -3.81 -5.78
N GLY A 37 15.03 -4.38 -4.89
CA GLY A 37 15.99 -3.68 -4.07
C GLY A 37 15.47 -3.23 -2.70
N TYR A 38 14.29 -3.66 -2.28
CA TYR A 38 13.79 -3.42 -0.92
C TYR A 38 14.39 -4.42 0.07
N SER A 39 14.82 -3.94 1.23
CA SER A 39 15.43 -4.78 2.27
C SER A 39 14.61 -4.83 3.56
N ARG A 40 13.61 -3.95 3.71
CA ARG A 40 12.74 -3.90 4.89
C ARG A 40 11.28 -3.77 4.51
N LEU A 41 10.45 -4.58 5.15
CA LEU A 41 8.99 -4.52 5.08
C LEU A 41 8.43 -4.28 6.48
N LEU A 42 7.79 -3.14 6.67
CA LEU A 42 7.06 -2.79 7.88
C LEU A 42 5.56 -2.95 7.65
N VAL A 43 4.87 -3.70 8.51
CA VAL A 43 3.46 -4.03 8.34
C VAL A 43 2.61 -3.55 9.51
N GLN A 44 1.64 -2.69 9.24
CA GLN A 44 0.54 -2.37 10.14
C GLN A 44 -0.64 -3.32 9.86
N LYS A 45 -0.91 -4.26 10.78
CA LYS A 45 -1.84 -5.39 10.58
C LYS A 45 -3.28 -5.18 11.10
N GLY A 46 -3.59 -4.03 11.68
CA GLY A 46 -4.91 -3.68 12.17
C GLY A 46 -5.46 -4.68 13.19
N ARG A 47 -6.72 -5.09 13.04
CA ARG A 47 -7.39 -6.10 13.90
C ARG A 47 -7.14 -7.54 13.46
N GLY A 48 -6.28 -7.75 12.47
CA GLY A 48 -5.94 -9.07 11.97
C GLY A 48 -5.30 -9.95 13.05
N GLN A 49 -5.68 -11.21 13.07
CA GLN A 49 -5.12 -12.24 13.98
C GLN A 49 -3.87 -12.90 13.37
N VAL A 50 -3.66 -12.74 12.07
CA VAL A 50 -2.48 -13.26 11.38
C VAL A 50 -1.35 -12.26 11.51
N ASP A 51 -0.17 -12.74 11.92
CA ASP A 51 1.04 -11.94 12.01
C ASP A 51 1.92 -12.15 10.76
N PRO A 52 2.53 -11.05 10.25
CA PRO A 52 3.61 -11.13 9.29
C PRO A 52 4.78 -11.95 9.83
N LYS A 53 5.34 -12.82 8.98
CA LYS A 53 6.42 -13.73 9.33
C LYS A 53 7.70 -13.32 8.62
N GLN A 54 8.81 -13.47 9.31
CA GLN A 54 10.13 -13.35 8.73
C GLN A 54 10.34 -14.51 7.73
N PRO A 55 10.72 -14.24 6.46
CA PRO A 55 11.04 -15.31 5.52
C PRO A 55 12.31 -16.05 5.95
N GLU A 56 12.24 -17.39 6.01
CA GLU A 56 13.35 -18.24 6.46
C GLU A 56 14.53 -18.26 5.47
N ASN A 57 14.25 -18.10 4.16
CA ASN A 57 15.21 -18.31 3.08
C ASN A 57 15.58 -17.02 2.31
N ILE A 58 15.41 -15.85 2.94
CA ILE A 58 15.68 -14.55 2.30
C ILE A 58 16.62 -13.74 3.19
N GLU A 59 17.91 -13.98 3.03
CA GLU A 59 18.95 -13.27 3.78
C GLU A 59 18.91 -11.76 3.52
N GLY A 60 19.14 -10.93 4.54
CA GLY A 60 19.19 -9.48 4.38
C GLY A 60 17.84 -8.79 4.14
N PHE A 61 16.72 -9.52 4.16
CA PHE A 61 15.37 -8.94 4.15
C PHE A 61 14.79 -8.98 5.57
N ARG A 62 14.15 -7.90 6.04
CA ARG A 62 13.59 -7.81 7.39
C ARG A 62 12.10 -7.53 7.35
N VAL A 63 11.32 -8.31 8.09
CA VAL A 63 9.88 -8.09 8.27
C VAL A 63 9.60 -7.68 9.71
N GLU A 64 9.01 -6.51 9.87
CA GLU A 64 8.56 -5.97 11.15
C GLU A 64 7.06 -5.71 11.09
N HIS A 65 6.37 -5.76 12.23
CA HIS A 65 4.94 -5.48 12.26
C HIS A 65 4.46 -4.91 13.58
N TYR A 66 3.34 -4.19 13.50
CA TYR A 66 2.59 -3.71 14.66
C TYR A 66 1.08 -3.71 14.38
N GLN A 67 0.27 -3.64 15.44
CA GLN A 67 -1.19 -3.59 15.32
C GLN A 67 -1.68 -2.18 15.02
N TYR A 68 -1.35 -1.23 15.89
CA TYR A 68 -1.77 0.16 15.83
C TYR A 68 -0.68 1.10 16.28
N LYS A 69 -0.68 2.30 15.71
CA LYS A 69 0.11 3.47 16.11
C LYS A 69 -0.80 4.68 16.00
N GLU A 70 -0.58 5.71 16.83
CA GLU A 70 -1.39 6.93 16.82
C GLU A 70 -1.32 7.68 15.49
N SER A 71 -0.16 7.59 14.82
CA SER A 71 0.09 8.17 13.51
C SER A 71 0.89 7.19 12.66
N LEU A 72 0.44 6.99 11.43
CA LEU A 72 1.17 6.23 10.40
C LEU A 72 2.06 7.16 9.54
N HIS A 73 2.02 8.47 9.80
CA HIS A 73 2.64 9.50 8.97
C HIS A 73 4.14 9.26 8.79
N ASP A 74 4.86 9.06 9.89
CA ASP A 74 6.32 8.86 9.85
C ASP A 74 6.67 7.58 9.08
N ASP A 75 5.88 6.52 9.24
CA ASP A 75 6.11 5.25 8.56
C ASP A 75 5.86 5.38 7.04
N MET A 76 4.87 6.18 6.65
CA MET A 76 4.63 6.53 5.24
C MET A 76 5.71 7.46 4.67
N GLN A 77 6.20 8.42 5.44
CA GLN A 77 7.26 9.32 5.01
C GLN A 77 8.59 8.59 4.81
N GLU A 78 8.92 7.65 5.68
CA GLU A 78 10.15 6.84 5.58
C GLU A 78 10.06 5.76 4.49
N ALA A 79 8.87 5.39 4.05
CA ALA A 79 8.69 4.37 3.02
C ALA A 79 9.03 4.89 1.62
N ASP A 80 9.65 4.01 0.82
CA ASP A 80 9.89 4.21 -0.61
C ASP A 80 8.76 3.66 -1.46
N LEU A 81 8.03 2.67 -0.92
CA LEU A 81 6.83 2.08 -1.51
C LEU A 81 5.79 1.83 -0.42
N ILE A 82 4.56 2.24 -0.68
CA ILE A 82 3.44 2.01 0.23
C ILE A 82 2.45 1.05 -0.42
N ILE A 83 2.11 -0.02 0.31
CA ILE A 83 1.08 -0.98 -0.06
C ILE A 83 -0.08 -0.80 0.92
N SER A 84 -1.26 -0.42 0.45
CA SER A 84 -2.41 -0.21 1.34
C SER A 84 -3.64 -0.95 0.89
N HIS A 85 -4.44 -1.41 1.84
CA HIS A 85 -5.86 -1.65 1.56
C HIS A 85 -6.51 -0.33 1.10
N ALA A 86 -7.50 -0.39 0.19
CA ALA A 86 -8.17 0.76 -0.46
C ALA A 86 -8.98 1.70 0.47
N GLY A 87 -8.54 1.91 1.70
CA GLY A 87 -9.05 2.97 2.57
C GLY A 87 -8.80 4.33 1.93
N ALA A 88 -9.89 5.07 1.64
CA ALA A 88 -9.82 6.35 0.97
C ALA A 88 -8.90 7.34 1.73
N GLY A 89 -9.02 7.43 3.06
CA GLY A 89 -8.17 8.31 3.88
C GLY A 89 -6.67 8.00 3.74
N THR A 90 -6.28 6.74 3.82
CA THR A 90 -4.89 6.29 3.66
C THR A 90 -4.36 6.57 2.27
N CYS A 91 -5.11 6.22 1.21
CA CYS A 91 -4.69 6.47 -0.17
C CYS A 91 -4.39 7.96 -0.39
N LEU A 92 -5.27 8.80 0.14
CA LEU A 92 -5.21 10.24 0.02
C LEU A 92 -4.05 10.88 0.79
N GLU A 93 -3.80 10.41 2.00
CA GLU A 93 -2.65 10.81 2.79
C GLU A 93 -1.34 10.49 2.05
N VAL A 94 -1.23 9.29 1.48
CA VAL A 94 -0.06 8.86 0.69
C VAL A 94 0.12 9.69 -0.57
N LEU A 95 -0.96 9.93 -1.32
CA LEU A 95 -0.92 10.76 -2.53
C LEU A 95 -0.51 12.20 -2.22
N ASN A 96 -0.94 12.75 -1.07
CA ASN A 96 -0.51 14.06 -0.61
C ASN A 96 0.98 14.12 -0.26
N MET A 97 1.56 13.00 0.18
CA MET A 97 3.01 12.90 0.37
C MET A 97 3.78 12.66 -0.94
N GLN A 98 3.08 12.51 -2.06
CA GLN A 98 3.66 12.20 -3.37
C GLN A 98 4.50 10.91 -3.35
N LYS A 99 4.07 9.94 -2.53
CA LYS A 99 4.74 8.65 -2.37
C LYS A 99 4.13 7.60 -3.32
N PRO A 100 4.93 6.64 -3.82
CA PRO A 100 4.44 5.52 -4.62
C PRO A 100 3.44 4.67 -3.84
N LEU A 101 2.28 4.41 -4.45
CA LEU A 101 1.17 3.70 -3.82
C LEU A 101 0.70 2.52 -4.67
N VAL A 102 0.64 1.36 -4.04
CA VAL A 102 -0.05 0.16 -4.54
C VAL A 102 -1.24 -0.13 -3.66
N VAL A 103 -2.44 -0.07 -4.23
CA VAL A 103 -3.69 -0.33 -3.53
C VAL A 103 -4.11 -1.78 -3.72
N VAL A 104 -4.25 -2.53 -2.63
CA VAL A 104 -4.76 -3.90 -2.68
C VAL A 104 -6.25 -3.90 -2.33
N ILE A 105 -7.04 -4.37 -3.29
CA ILE A 105 -8.49 -4.49 -3.19
C ILE A 105 -8.84 -5.72 -2.36
N ASN A 106 -9.67 -5.53 -1.32
CA ASN A 106 -10.33 -6.62 -0.63
C ASN A 106 -11.66 -6.94 -1.31
N GLU A 107 -11.71 -7.97 -2.14
CA GLU A 107 -12.93 -8.35 -2.88
C GLU A 107 -14.11 -8.73 -1.98
N GLU A 108 -13.88 -9.13 -0.72
CA GLU A 108 -14.91 -9.57 0.22
C GLU A 108 -15.57 -8.42 0.99
N LEU A 109 -14.84 -7.33 1.24
CA LEU A 109 -15.29 -6.21 2.09
C LEU A 109 -15.44 -4.88 1.34
N MET A 110 -14.90 -4.77 0.12
CA MET A 110 -14.85 -3.50 -0.60
C MET A 110 -16.22 -3.15 -1.20
N GLY A 111 -16.67 -1.92 -0.96
CA GLY A 111 -17.79 -1.34 -1.71
C GLY A 111 -17.36 -0.88 -3.10
N ASN A 112 -18.27 -0.96 -4.08
CA ASN A 112 -18.04 -0.53 -5.48
C ASN A 112 -17.38 0.85 -5.62
N HIS A 113 -17.67 1.75 -4.68
CA HIS A 113 -17.11 3.11 -4.61
C HIS A 113 -15.58 3.16 -4.41
N GLN A 114 -15.02 2.33 -3.52
CA GLN A 114 -13.57 2.33 -3.31
C GLN A 114 -12.85 1.75 -4.55
N LEU A 115 -13.47 0.79 -5.24
CA LEU A 115 -12.95 0.25 -6.50
C LEU A 115 -12.92 1.33 -7.58
N GLU A 116 -14.00 2.11 -7.68
CA GLU A 116 -14.10 3.20 -8.65
C GLU A 116 -13.05 4.28 -8.40
N LEU A 117 -12.80 4.60 -7.13
CA LEU A 117 -11.73 5.51 -6.73
C LEU A 117 -10.35 4.99 -7.19
N ALA A 118 -10.02 3.74 -6.89
CA ALA A 118 -8.75 3.12 -7.28
C ALA A 118 -8.59 3.07 -8.82
N LYS A 119 -9.66 2.75 -9.55
CA LYS A 119 -9.67 2.74 -11.02
C LYS A 119 -9.38 4.11 -11.63
N ARG A 120 -10.01 5.16 -11.11
CA ARG A 120 -9.79 6.54 -11.59
C ARG A 120 -8.36 7.00 -11.29
N LEU A 121 -7.87 6.77 -10.08
CA LEU A 121 -6.51 7.17 -9.72
C LEU A 121 -5.45 6.42 -10.52
N GLN A 122 -5.69 5.15 -10.87
CA GLN A 122 -4.82 4.42 -11.78
C GLN A 122 -4.93 4.91 -13.24
N SER A 123 -6.12 5.26 -13.74
CA SER A 123 -6.26 5.80 -15.10
C SER A 123 -5.49 7.10 -15.29
N ASP A 124 -5.40 7.89 -14.21
CA ASP A 124 -4.66 9.14 -14.18
C ASP A 124 -3.16 8.93 -13.84
N SER A 125 -2.73 7.67 -13.68
CA SER A 125 -1.37 7.23 -13.37
C SER A 125 -0.85 7.73 -12.01
N HIS A 126 -1.72 7.88 -11.02
CA HIS A 126 -1.35 8.32 -9.67
C HIS A 126 -1.02 7.17 -8.72
N LEU A 127 -1.58 5.98 -8.95
CA LEU A 127 -1.31 4.76 -8.17
C LEU A 127 -1.49 3.52 -9.03
N PHE A 128 -1.04 2.38 -8.52
CA PHE A 128 -1.43 1.06 -9.03
C PHE A 128 -2.47 0.44 -8.11
N TYR A 129 -3.41 -0.33 -8.66
CA TYR A 129 -4.30 -1.17 -7.87
C TYR A 129 -4.20 -2.63 -8.30
N THR A 130 -4.42 -3.54 -7.36
CA THR A 130 -4.36 -4.99 -7.58
C THR A 130 -5.25 -5.73 -6.58
N THR A 131 -5.43 -7.03 -6.77
CA THR A 131 -5.98 -7.94 -5.76
C THR A 131 -4.85 -8.65 -5.01
N CYS A 132 -5.18 -9.39 -3.95
CA CYS A 132 -4.24 -10.27 -3.25
C CYS A 132 -3.62 -11.34 -4.18
N LYS A 133 -4.36 -11.76 -5.21
CA LYS A 133 -3.93 -12.81 -6.16
C LYS A 133 -2.90 -12.27 -7.16
N ASP A 134 -3.15 -11.06 -7.68
CA ASP A 134 -2.33 -10.46 -8.74
C ASP A 134 -1.17 -9.61 -8.20
N LEU A 135 -1.10 -9.41 -6.88
CA LEU A 135 -0.06 -8.60 -6.23
C LEU A 135 1.37 -9.03 -6.60
N PRO A 136 1.75 -10.33 -6.60
CA PRO A 136 3.10 -10.74 -7.01
C PRO A 136 3.43 -10.32 -8.44
N ASP A 137 2.49 -10.49 -9.37
CA ASP A 137 2.69 -10.17 -10.78
C ASP A 137 2.75 -8.66 -11.03
N LEU A 138 1.95 -7.88 -10.31
CA LEU A 138 2.05 -6.42 -10.32
C LEU A 138 3.43 -5.98 -9.82
N LEU A 139 3.89 -6.51 -8.68
CA LEU A 139 5.19 -6.13 -8.09
C LEU A 139 6.35 -6.44 -9.03
N ARG A 140 6.36 -7.61 -9.71
CA ARG A 140 7.39 -7.97 -10.68
C ARG A 140 7.51 -7.00 -11.86
N ASN A 141 6.39 -6.42 -12.27
CA ASN A 141 6.32 -5.50 -13.40
C ASN A 141 6.17 -4.04 -12.96
N LEU A 142 6.41 -3.76 -11.67
CA LEU A 142 6.13 -2.45 -11.09
C LEU A 142 7.13 -1.42 -11.61
N ASP A 143 6.64 -0.47 -12.38
CA ASP A 143 7.39 0.70 -12.80
C ASP A 143 6.91 1.95 -12.05
N ILE A 144 7.53 2.19 -10.88
CA ILE A 144 7.23 3.36 -10.04
C ILE A 144 7.50 4.68 -10.78
N SER A 145 8.43 4.70 -11.74
CA SER A 145 8.78 5.92 -12.48
C SER A 145 7.67 6.40 -13.41
N SER A 146 6.71 5.51 -13.74
CA SER A 146 5.52 5.85 -14.52
C SER A 146 4.46 6.61 -13.73
N LEU A 147 4.56 6.63 -12.39
CA LEU A 147 3.59 7.32 -11.54
C LEU A 147 3.77 8.84 -11.60
N LYS A 148 2.66 9.54 -11.79
CA LYS A 148 2.59 10.99 -11.75
C LYS A 148 2.30 11.46 -10.33
N PRO A 149 3.10 12.39 -9.78
CA PRO A 149 2.79 13.02 -8.51
C PRO A 149 1.37 13.60 -8.53
N PHE A 150 0.62 13.35 -7.47
CA PHE A 150 -0.70 13.96 -7.32
C PHE A 150 -0.53 15.47 -7.10
N GLU A 151 -1.33 16.30 -7.78
CA GLU A 151 -1.26 17.76 -7.62
C GLU A 151 -1.77 18.16 -6.22
N THR A 152 -0.84 18.42 -5.30
CA THR A 152 -1.16 18.91 -3.97
C THR A 152 -1.44 20.42 -4.00
N GLY A 153 -2.47 20.87 -3.27
CA GLY A 153 -2.81 22.30 -3.16
C GLY A 153 -4.23 22.70 -3.54
N ARG A 154 -5.12 21.74 -3.88
CA ARG A 154 -6.57 22.00 -4.03
C ARG A 154 -7.40 21.01 -3.19
N PRO A 155 -7.41 21.15 -1.86
CA PRO A 155 -8.22 20.30 -0.97
C PRO A 155 -9.70 20.26 -1.36
N GLU A 156 -10.19 21.27 -2.07
CA GLU A 156 -11.58 21.38 -2.53
C GLU A 156 -11.89 20.49 -3.74
N LYS A 157 -10.94 20.34 -4.67
CA LYS A 157 -11.03 19.33 -5.75
C LYS A 157 -10.89 17.92 -5.18
N PHE A 158 -10.10 17.78 -4.13
CA PHE A 158 -9.83 16.53 -3.42
C PHE A 158 -11.05 16.02 -2.64
N ALA A 159 -11.69 16.91 -1.86
CA ALA A 159 -12.95 16.65 -1.18
C ALA A 159 -14.07 16.39 -2.19
N SER A 160 -14.18 17.21 -3.25
CA SER A 160 -15.18 16.98 -4.30
C SER A 160 -14.98 15.65 -5.05
N PHE A 161 -13.73 15.21 -5.25
CA PHE A 161 -13.42 13.92 -5.85
C PHE A 161 -13.80 12.76 -4.92
N LEU A 162 -13.50 12.89 -3.63
CA LEU A 162 -13.96 11.99 -2.57
C LEU A 162 -15.48 11.92 -2.49
N ASP A 163 -16.16 13.06 -2.42
CA ASP A 163 -17.61 13.13 -2.29
C ASP A 163 -18.31 12.50 -3.50
N LYS A 164 -17.80 12.77 -4.71
CA LYS A 164 -18.27 12.12 -5.95
C LYS A 164 -17.98 10.62 -5.97
N ALA A 165 -16.83 10.18 -5.46
CA ALA A 165 -16.46 8.76 -5.44
C ALA A 165 -17.15 7.99 -4.31
N MET A 166 -17.45 8.64 -3.18
CA MET A 166 -18.10 8.06 -2.00
C MET A 166 -19.62 8.20 -2.01
N GLY A 167 -20.20 8.89 -3.00
CA GLY A 167 -21.65 9.04 -3.16
C GLY A 167 -22.32 9.88 -2.08
N ILE A 168 -21.56 10.73 -1.38
CA ILE A 168 -22.09 11.64 -0.38
C ILE A 168 -22.57 12.88 -1.14
N SER A 169 -23.87 12.93 -1.44
CA SER A 169 -24.58 14.11 -1.95
C SER A 169 -25.30 14.83 -0.81
#